data_AF-A0A8J5QQG0-F1
#
_entry.id   AF-A0A8J5QQG0-F1
#
_cell.length_a   1.000
_cell.length_b   1.000
_cell.length_c   1.000
_cell.angle_alpha   90.00
_cell.angle_beta   90.00
_cell.angle_gamma   90.00
#
_symmetry.space_group_name_H-M   'P 1'
#
loop_
_entity.id
_entity.type
_entity.pdbx_description
1 polymer ?
#
loop_
_entity_poly.entity_id
_entity_poly.type
_entity_poly.pdbx_seq_one_letter_code
_entity_poly.pdbx_strand_id
1 'polypeptide(L)'
;MFGLSANRAVIRSASITVQQCRTFFPLRSPKQPVFEPLPKKRNGEPIMEYVVFVNNFEVLGKPFSFLEHTKTGLRAGDIIKVTYTDRTDVTGKVIGIKRGHNNLGTNILIRTKLQSIGSELRIPLYNPKIRNIERVWKPEEYRPRNQQYYIRGARFDVDDVEEFVKREISRPARMAIKMAKREAEQKAEAVKAAKREAKRLKREKSALEHALSAAKEKEQKSKK
;
A
#
# COMPACT_ATOMS: atom_id res chain seq x y z
N MET A 1 61.95 -87.57 -64.14
CA MET A 1 61.92 -86.37 -64.99
C MET A 1 60.97 -85.35 -64.38
N PHE A 2 61.53 -84.16 -64.13
CA PHE A 2 60.95 -82.83 -63.89
C PHE A 2 59.49 -82.68 -63.41
N GLY A 3 59.36 -82.19 -62.16
CA GLY A 3 58.11 -81.71 -61.58
C GLY A 3 57.81 -80.24 -61.93
N LEU A 4 56.52 -79.94 -62.09
CA LEU A 4 55.98 -78.60 -62.29
C LEU A 4 55.84 -77.88 -60.94
N SER A 5 56.49 -76.72 -60.78
CA SER A 5 56.18 -75.77 -59.71
C SER A 5 55.53 -74.51 -60.30
N ALA A 6 54.29 -74.26 -59.89
CA ALA A 6 53.52 -73.09 -60.28
C ALA A 6 53.92 -71.89 -59.41
N ASN A 7 54.60 -70.91 -60.00
CA ASN A 7 54.90 -69.64 -59.33
C ASN A 7 53.65 -68.73 -59.35
N ARG A 8 52.93 -68.69 -58.22
CA ARG A 8 51.90 -67.66 -57.94
C ARG A 8 52.59 -66.33 -57.67
N ALA A 9 52.42 -65.35 -58.56
CA ALA A 9 52.81 -63.97 -58.29
C ALA A 9 51.85 -63.34 -57.27
N VAL A 10 52.39 -62.94 -56.12
CA VAL A 10 51.66 -62.21 -55.06
C VAL A 10 51.55 -60.74 -55.47
N ILE A 11 50.34 -60.28 -55.79
CA ILE A 11 50.04 -58.87 -56.00
C ILE A 11 50.06 -58.18 -54.63
N ARG A 12 51.14 -57.45 -54.32
CA ARG A 12 51.19 -56.56 -53.15
C ARG A 12 50.41 -55.30 -53.48
N SER A 13 49.25 -55.12 -52.85
CA SER A 13 48.50 -53.86 -52.86
C SER A 13 49.30 -52.79 -52.12
N ALA A 14 49.82 -51.80 -52.84
CA ALA A 14 50.45 -50.63 -52.22
C ALA A 14 49.36 -49.75 -51.58
N SER A 15 49.39 -49.60 -50.25
CA SER A 15 48.56 -48.64 -49.54
C SER A 15 49.15 -47.24 -49.71
N ILE A 16 48.42 -46.36 -50.39
CA ILE A 16 48.80 -44.95 -50.57
C ILE A 16 48.44 -44.20 -49.28
N THR A 17 49.42 -43.91 -48.45
CA THR A 17 49.28 -42.96 -47.34
C THR A 17 49.25 -41.55 -47.91
N VAL A 18 48.06 -40.98 -48.05
CA VAL A 18 47.88 -39.57 -48.44
C VAL A 18 48.32 -38.70 -47.26
N GLN A 19 49.57 -38.24 -47.27
CA GLN A 19 50.00 -37.18 -46.38
C GLN A 19 49.31 -35.87 -46.82
N GLN A 20 48.47 -35.31 -45.96
CA GLN A 20 47.89 -33.99 -46.19
C GLN A 20 49.00 -32.93 -46.06
N CYS A 21 49.58 -32.54 -47.19
CA CYS A 21 50.49 -31.40 -47.26
C CYS A 21 49.69 -30.12 -47.01
N ARG A 22 49.77 -29.56 -45.79
CA ARG A 22 49.24 -28.21 -45.52
C ARG A 22 50.09 -27.21 -46.30
N THR A 23 49.59 -26.77 -47.46
CA THR A 23 50.22 -25.71 -48.25
C THR A 23 50.07 -24.38 -47.52
N PHE A 24 51.14 -23.93 -46.87
CA PHE A 24 51.24 -22.60 -46.31
C PHE A 24 51.53 -21.63 -47.46
N PHE A 25 50.50 -20.93 -47.95
CA PHE A 25 50.70 -19.87 -48.94
C PHE A 25 51.19 -18.61 -48.20
N PRO A 26 52.41 -18.12 -48.46
CA PRO A 26 52.88 -16.88 -47.86
C PRO A 26 52.08 -15.71 -48.41
N LEU A 27 51.61 -14.84 -47.54
CA LEU A 27 50.94 -13.61 -47.97
C LEU A 27 51.97 -12.70 -48.66
N ARG A 28 51.64 -12.22 -49.86
CA ARG A 28 52.47 -11.31 -50.66
C ARG A 28 52.66 -9.92 -50.00
N SER A 29 51.80 -9.56 -49.06
CA SER A 29 51.83 -8.28 -48.34
C SER A 29 51.73 -8.51 -46.83
N PRO A 30 52.39 -7.68 -45.99
CA PRO A 30 52.22 -7.76 -44.54
C PRO A 30 50.73 -7.56 -44.19
N LYS A 31 50.21 -8.38 -43.28
CA LYS A 31 48.85 -8.20 -42.78
C LYS A 31 48.74 -6.82 -42.14
N GLN A 32 47.69 -6.08 -42.49
CA GLN A 32 47.43 -4.79 -41.86
C GLN A 32 47.26 -4.98 -40.34
N PRO A 33 47.86 -4.11 -39.51
CA PRO A 33 47.70 -4.21 -38.07
C PRO A 33 46.24 -3.96 -37.71
N VAL A 34 45.61 -4.90 -37.02
CA VAL A 34 44.27 -4.74 -36.46
C VAL A 34 44.45 -4.17 -35.06
N PHE A 35 44.00 -2.93 -34.87
CA PHE A 35 44.05 -2.28 -33.57
C PHE A 35 43.00 -2.86 -32.62
N GLU A 36 43.33 -2.86 -31.33
CA GLU A 36 42.39 -3.23 -30.28
C GLU A 36 41.19 -2.27 -30.27
N PRO A 37 39.98 -2.75 -29.92
CA PRO A 37 38.83 -1.88 -29.82
C PRO A 37 39.03 -0.85 -28.71
N LEU A 38 38.44 0.32 -28.90
CA LEU A 38 38.40 1.37 -27.88
C LEU A 38 37.82 0.82 -26.56
N PRO A 39 38.23 1.37 -25.40
CA PRO A 39 37.65 0.99 -24.12
C PRO A 39 36.13 1.15 -24.17
N LYS A 40 35.42 0.16 -23.62
CA LYS A 40 33.95 0.18 -23.57
C LYS A 40 33.50 1.42 -22.80
N LYS A 41 32.57 2.18 -23.38
CA LYS A 41 31.94 3.31 -22.70
C LYS A 41 31.29 2.81 -21.40
N ARG A 42 31.40 3.59 -20.32
CA ARG A 42 30.81 3.29 -19.00
C ARG A 42 31.22 1.93 -18.45
N ASN A 43 32.48 1.51 -18.67
CA ASN A 43 33.01 0.24 -18.19
C ASN A 43 32.22 -1.01 -18.65
N GLY A 44 31.37 -0.88 -19.68
CA GLY A 44 30.48 -1.96 -20.14
C GLY A 44 29.12 -2.02 -19.42
N GLU A 45 28.80 -1.08 -18.54
CA GLU A 45 27.50 -0.99 -17.87
C GLU A 45 26.37 -0.56 -18.83
N PRO A 46 25.13 -1.05 -18.60
CA PRO A 46 24.00 -0.70 -19.42
C PRO A 46 23.63 0.77 -19.29
N ILE A 47 23.30 1.41 -20.42
CA ILE A 47 22.88 2.82 -20.46
C ILE A 47 21.71 3.14 -19.51
N MET A 48 20.80 2.20 -19.32
CA MET A 48 19.58 2.40 -18.53
C MET A 48 19.85 2.72 -17.07
N GLU A 49 20.96 2.23 -16.50
CA GLU A 49 21.34 2.52 -15.13
C GLU A 49 21.76 3.99 -14.96
N TYR A 50 22.36 4.57 -15.99
CA TYR A 50 22.81 5.96 -15.98
C TYR A 50 21.72 6.96 -16.36
N VAL A 51 20.72 6.53 -17.15
CA VAL A 51 19.55 7.36 -17.52
C VAL A 51 18.52 7.32 -16.38
N VAL A 52 18.92 7.80 -15.19
CA VAL A 52 18.00 7.93 -14.07
C VAL A 52 17.18 9.21 -14.25
N PHE A 53 16.07 9.10 -14.96
CA PHE A 53 15.13 10.21 -15.08
C PHE A 53 14.52 10.62 -13.73
N VAL A 54 14.45 9.68 -12.78
CA VAL A 54 13.75 9.84 -11.50
C VAL A 54 14.29 11.05 -10.72
N ASN A 55 15.63 11.20 -10.64
CA ASN A 55 16.28 12.26 -9.88
C ASN A 55 15.89 13.68 -10.35
N ASN A 56 15.56 13.86 -11.64
CA ASN A 56 15.20 15.17 -12.18
C ASN A 56 13.77 15.60 -11.83
N PHE A 57 12.86 14.66 -11.60
CA PHE A 57 11.45 14.95 -11.30
C PHE A 57 11.15 15.03 -9.79
N GLU A 58 12.13 14.70 -8.94
CA GLU A 58 12.01 14.76 -7.46
C GLU A 58 12.20 16.17 -6.87
N VAL A 59 12.53 17.18 -7.69
CA VAL A 59 12.87 18.56 -7.28
C VAL A 59 11.68 19.33 -6.65
N LEU A 60 10.45 18.80 -6.70
CA LEU A 60 9.25 19.43 -6.13
C LEU A 60 8.97 19.11 -4.64
N GLY A 61 9.94 18.53 -3.92
CA GLY A 61 9.99 18.60 -2.45
C GLY A 61 9.05 17.68 -1.67
N LYS A 62 8.50 16.64 -2.29
CA LYS A 62 7.81 15.56 -1.55
C LYS A 62 8.46 14.23 -1.88
N PRO A 63 9.17 13.60 -0.92
CA PRO A 63 9.80 12.32 -1.21
C PRO A 63 8.71 11.29 -1.50
N PHE A 64 8.86 10.59 -2.62
CA PHE A 64 8.11 9.36 -2.93
C PHE A 64 8.46 8.20 -1.97
N SER A 65 9.05 8.50 -0.80
CA SER A 65 9.29 7.56 0.31
C SER A 65 8.02 6.80 0.72
N PHE A 66 6.85 7.40 0.44
CA PHE A 66 5.55 6.73 0.53
C PHE A 66 5.42 5.48 -0.37
N LEU A 67 6.30 5.21 -1.32
CA LEU A 67 6.18 4.06 -2.24
C LEU A 67 7.28 3.01 -2.08
N GLU A 68 8.43 3.41 -1.55
CA GLU A 68 9.61 2.55 -1.38
C GLU A 68 9.43 1.53 -0.27
N HIS A 69 8.78 1.91 0.83
CA HIS A 69 8.64 1.02 1.98
C HIS A 69 7.33 0.24 1.96
N THR A 70 7.42 -1.09 1.91
CA THR A 70 6.26 -1.99 1.91
C THR A 70 5.42 -1.91 3.21
N LYS A 71 6.03 -1.49 4.34
CA LYS A 71 5.35 -1.41 5.65
C LYS A 71 4.77 -0.02 5.96
N THR A 72 5.49 1.04 5.68
CA THR A 72 5.10 2.43 6.02
C THR A 72 4.46 3.16 4.83
N GLY A 73 4.75 2.72 3.61
CA GLY A 73 4.27 3.29 2.38
C GLY A 73 2.80 2.99 2.06
N LEU A 74 2.39 3.46 0.89
CA LEU A 74 1.08 3.30 0.31
C LEU A 74 0.87 1.85 -0.12
N ARG A 75 -0.27 1.29 0.24
CA ARG A 75 -0.66 -0.08 -0.10
C ARG A 75 -2.05 -0.10 -0.72
N ALA A 76 -2.35 -1.18 -1.43
CA ALA A 76 -3.72 -1.42 -1.85
C ALA A 76 -4.63 -1.53 -0.62
N GLY A 77 -5.76 -0.84 -0.65
CA GLY A 77 -6.69 -0.72 0.47
C GLY A 77 -6.70 0.66 1.13
N ASP A 78 -5.62 1.44 1.00
CA ASP A 78 -5.56 2.82 1.49
C ASP A 78 -6.50 3.71 0.66
N ILE A 79 -7.04 4.76 1.28
CA ILE A 79 -7.74 5.83 0.56
C ILE A 79 -6.82 7.02 0.44
N ILE A 80 -6.66 7.51 -0.78
CA ILE A 80 -5.82 8.66 -1.09
C ILE A 80 -6.63 9.82 -1.64
N LYS A 81 -6.10 11.02 -1.42
CA LYS A 81 -6.52 12.25 -2.06
C LYS A 81 -5.37 12.76 -2.91
N VAL A 82 -5.61 12.86 -4.21
CA VAL A 82 -4.65 13.41 -5.16
C VAL A 82 -5.10 14.81 -5.53
N THR A 83 -4.24 15.78 -5.25
CA THR A 83 -4.49 17.20 -5.54
C THR A 83 -3.63 17.60 -6.73
N TYR A 84 -4.29 18.08 -7.79
CA TYR A 84 -3.60 18.61 -8.96
C TYR A 84 -3.25 20.09 -8.78
N THR A 85 -2.35 20.60 -9.62
CA THR A 85 -1.96 22.02 -9.66
C THR A 85 -3.15 22.93 -9.95
N ASP A 86 -4.11 22.44 -10.75
CA ASP A 86 -5.35 23.14 -11.12
C ASP A 86 -6.39 23.19 -9.98
N ARG A 87 -6.01 22.75 -8.77
CA ARG A 87 -6.85 22.66 -7.55
C ARG A 87 -7.97 21.62 -7.61
N THR A 88 -8.12 20.90 -8.72
CA THR A 88 -8.98 19.71 -8.78
C THR A 88 -8.40 18.61 -7.91
N ASP A 89 -9.25 17.96 -7.14
CA ASP A 89 -8.90 16.80 -6.33
C ASP A 89 -9.62 15.55 -6.80
N VAL A 90 -8.94 14.41 -6.66
CA VAL A 90 -9.52 13.10 -6.92
C VAL A 90 -9.28 12.24 -5.68
N THR A 91 -10.35 11.69 -5.15
CA THR A 91 -10.29 10.76 -4.02
C THR A 91 -10.67 9.36 -4.46
N GLY A 92 -10.01 8.37 -3.90
CA GLY A 92 -10.29 6.99 -4.24
C GLY A 92 -9.51 6.00 -3.39
N LYS A 93 -10.00 4.77 -3.36
CA LYS A 93 -9.29 3.65 -2.75
C LYS A 93 -8.26 3.12 -3.72
N VAL A 94 -7.04 2.92 -3.25
CA VAL A 94 -5.97 2.32 -4.02
C VAL A 94 -6.26 0.84 -4.23
N ILE A 95 -6.39 0.43 -5.48
CA ILE A 95 -6.56 -0.98 -5.85
C ILE A 95 -5.21 -1.62 -6.16
N GLY A 96 -4.30 -0.86 -6.76
CA GLY A 96 -3.01 -1.39 -7.13
C GLY A 96 -2.01 -0.29 -7.43
N ILE A 97 -0.74 -0.62 -7.20
CA ILE A 97 0.39 0.25 -7.53
C ILE A 97 1.23 -0.54 -8.53
N LYS A 98 1.39 0.01 -9.73
CA LYS A 98 2.33 -0.50 -10.72
C LYS A 98 3.63 0.26 -10.52
N ARG A 99 4.65 -0.41 -9.99
CA ARG A 99 5.98 0.17 -9.77
C ARG A 99 6.84 -0.03 -11.01
N GLY A 100 7.45 1.04 -11.50
CA GLY A 100 8.50 0.97 -12.51
C GLY A 100 9.84 0.69 -11.84
N HIS A 101 10.69 -0.14 -12.45
CA HIS A 101 12.08 -0.29 -12.05
C HIS A 101 12.92 0.70 -12.88
N ASN A 102 13.62 1.61 -12.21
CA ASN A 102 14.49 2.63 -12.81
C ASN A 102 13.81 3.45 -13.93
N ASN A 103 12.51 3.74 -13.80
CA ASN A 103 11.74 4.50 -14.78
C ASN A 103 10.61 5.32 -14.14
N LEU A 104 10.11 6.31 -14.88
CA LEU A 104 8.99 7.17 -14.48
C LEU A 104 7.60 6.52 -14.69
N GLY A 105 7.56 5.23 -15.01
CA GLY A 105 6.32 4.49 -15.31
C GLY A 105 5.52 4.07 -14.09
N THR A 106 5.84 4.58 -12.89
CA THR A 106 5.11 4.26 -11.67
C THR A 106 3.72 4.90 -11.70
N ASN A 107 2.70 4.08 -11.49
CA ASN A 107 1.31 4.47 -11.58
C ASN A 107 0.51 3.92 -10.40
N ILE A 108 -0.39 4.74 -9.87
CA ILE A 108 -1.35 4.33 -8.85
C ILE A 108 -2.71 4.14 -9.52
N LEU A 109 -3.33 2.99 -9.33
CA LEU A 109 -4.70 2.76 -9.75
C LEU A 109 -5.63 2.96 -8.54
N ILE A 110 -6.48 3.97 -8.65
CA ILE A 110 -7.54 4.22 -7.68
C ILE A 110 -8.91 3.88 -8.26
N ARG A 111 -9.84 3.54 -7.37
CA ARG A 111 -11.25 3.34 -7.68
C ARG A 111 -12.12 4.15 -6.75
N THR A 112 -13.19 4.71 -7.29
CA THR A 112 -14.26 5.39 -6.57
C THR A 112 -15.60 4.96 -7.16
N LYS A 113 -16.69 5.11 -6.41
CA LYS A 113 -18.05 5.08 -6.97
C LYS A 113 -18.63 6.48 -6.90
N LEU A 114 -18.99 7.01 -8.05
CA LEU A 114 -19.76 8.24 -8.16
C LEU A 114 -21.23 7.82 -8.29
N GLN A 115 -22.01 8.01 -7.23
CA GLN A 115 -23.38 7.50 -7.14
C GLN A 115 -23.41 5.97 -7.33
N SER A 116 -23.88 5.49 -8.49
CA SER A 116 -23.97 4.06 -8.82
C SER A 116 -22.91 3.61 -9.85
N ILE A 117 -22.09 4.53 -10.35
CA ILE A 117 -21.13 4.25 -11.42
C ILE A 117 -19.73 4.06 -10.79
N GLY A 118 -19.16 2.88 -10.95
CA GLY A 118 -17.78 2.61 -10.55
C GLY A 118 -16.79 3.21 -11.55
N SER A 119 -15.98 4.16 -11.09
CA SER A 119 -14.94 4.83 -11.89
C SER A 119 -13.55 4.46 -11.40
N GLU A 120 -12.62 4.28 -12.34
CA GLU A 120 -11.22 3.97 -12.07
C GLU A 120 -10.30 4.96 -12.75
N LEU A 121 -9.30 5.43 -12.01
CA LEU A 121 -8.32 6.37 -12.54
C LEU A 121 -6.91 5.84 -12.29
N ARG A 122 -6.11 5.81 -13.35
CA ARG A 122 -4.68 5.54 -13.26
C ARG A 122 -3.93 6.87 -13.21
N ILE A 123 -3.24 7.09 -12.11
CA ILE A 123 -2.52 8.34 -11.83
C ILE A 123 -1.02 8.08 -12.01
N PRO A 124 -0.38 8.68 -13.03
CA PRO A 124 1.07 8.64 -13.20
C PRO A 124 1.71 9.48 -12.11
N LEU A 125 2.54 8.83 -11.30
CA LEU A 125 3.07 9.42 -10.08
C LEU A 125 3.96 10.64 -10.34
N TYR A 126 4.84 10.53 -11.34
CA TYR A 126 5.84 11.55 -11.67
C TYR A 126 5.28 12.64 -12.61
N ASN A 127 3.96 12.80 -12.65
CA ASN A 127 3.33 13.85 -13.46
C ASN A 127 3.47 15.21 -12.76
N PRO A 128 4.06 16.23 -13.41
CA PRO A 128 4.26 17.56 -12.80
C PRO A 128 2.94 18.30 -12.47
N LYS A 129 1.82 17.86 -13.05
CA LYS A 129 0.50 18.42 -12.72
C LYS A 129 -0.01 17.96 -11.35
N ILE A 130 0.63 16.99 -10.71
CA ILE A 130 0.25 16.53 -9.38
C ILE A 130 0.99 17.38 -8.35
N ARG A 131 0.22 18.03 -7.48
CA ARG A 131 0.74 18.87 -6.39
C ARG A 131 0.93 18.09 -5.10
N ASN A 132 -0.01 17.20 -4.77
CA ASN A 132 0.08 16.37 -3.59
C ASN A 132 -0.61 15.03 -3.73
N ILE A 133 -0.11 14.03 -3.02
CA ILE A 133 -0.78 12.76 -2.78
C ILE A 133 -0.80 12.55 -1.28
N GLU A 134 -1.99 12.59 -0.69
CA GLU A 134 -2.20 12.43 0.74
C GLU A 134 -2.89 11.10 1.01
N ARG A 135 -2.38 10.34 2.00
CA ARG A 135 -3.10 9.20 2.54
C ARG A 135 -4.12 9.70 3.55
N VAL A 136 -5.39 9.65 3.17
CA VAL A 136 -6.51 10.16 3.99
C VAL A 136 -6.93 9.14 5.03
N TRP A 137 -6.99 7.86 4.63
CA TRP A 137 -7.44 6.80 5.52
C TRP A 137 -6.66 5.51 5.27
N LYS A 138 -6.42 4.79 6.37
CA LYS A 138 -5.73 3.51 6.42
C LYS A 138 -6.70 2.44 6.94
N PRO A 139 -6.82 1.28 6.29
CA PRO A 139 -7.60 0.18 6.83
C PRO A 139 -6.94 -0.40 8.08
N GLU A 140 -7.76 -0.84 9.02
CA GLU A 140 -7.32 -1.53 10.23
C GLU A 140 -6.58 -2.83 9.86
N GLU A 141 -7.17 -3.60 8.95
CA GLU A 141 -6.56 -4.81 8.40
C GLU A 141 -6.45 -4.72 6.88
N TYR A 142 -5.25 -4.99 6.36
CA TYR A 142 -5.02 -5.08 4.93
C TYR A 142 -5.47 -6.43 4.40
N ARG A 143 -6.15 -6.41 3.25
CA ARG A 143 -6.45 -7.64 2.52
C ARG A 143 -5.15 -8.30 2.04
N PRO A 144 -5.13 -9.63 1.91
CA PRO A 144 -3.88 -10.38 1.70
C PRO A 144 -3.18 -10.10 0.36
N ARG A 145 -3.94 -9.74 -0.68
CA ARG A 145 -3.36 -9.49 -2.01
C ARG A 145 -2.80 -8.08 -2.14
N ASN A 146 -1.60 -7.99 -2.74
CA ASN A 146 -0.94 -6.72 -3.06
C ASN A 146 -1.75 -5.82 -4.02
N GLN A 147 -2.56 -6.42 -4.89
CA GLN A 147 -3.46 -5.72 -5.79
C GLN A 147 -4.88 -6.28 -5.62
N GLN A 148 -5.84 -5.38 -5.38
CA GLN A 148 -7.20 -5.69 -4.96
C GLN A 148 -8.19 -5.65 -6.12
N TYR A 149 -7.81 -6.08 -7.33
CA TYR A 149 -8.69 -6.04 -8.52
C TYR A 149 -10.02 -6.80 -8.35
N TYR A 150 -10.04 -7.80 -7.47
CA TYR A 150 -11.19 -8.65 -7.20
C TYR A 150 -12.29 -7.98 -6.36
N ILE A 151 -12.06 -6.76 -5.85
CA ILE A 151 -13.12 -6.06 -5.08
C ILE A 151 -14.20 -5.49 -5.99
N ARG A 152 -13.92 -5.31 -7.29
CA ARG A 152 -14.85 -4.73 -8.26
C ARG A 152 -16.14 -5.53 -8.35
N GLY A 153 -17.28 -4.90 -8.14
CA GLY A 153 -18.60 -5.55 -8.22
C GLY A 153 -18.85 -6.62 -7.15
N ALA A 154 -17.92 -6.84 -6.22
CA ALA A 154 -18.12 -7.73 -5.09
C ALA A 154 -18.79 -6.98 -3.93
N ARG A 155 -19.25 -7.71 -2.91
CA ARG A 155 -19.71 -7.13 -1.62
C ARG A 155 -18.69 -6.19 -0.96
N PHE A 156 -17.42 -6.35 -1.34
CA PHE A 156 -16.29 -5.61 -0.80
C PHE A 156 -15.81 -4.46 -1.71
N ASP A 157 -16.57 -4.15 -2.75
CA ASP A 157 -16.28 -3.03 -3.63
C ASP A 157 -16.23 -1.72 -2.82
N VAL A 158 -15.61 -0.70 -3.41
CA VAL A 158 -15.68 0.65 -2.86
C VAL A 158 -17.10 1.18 -2.98
N ASP A 159 -17.56 1.90 -1.96
CA ASP A 159 -18.74 2.74 -2.06
C ASP A 159 -18.32 4.18 -2.38
N ASP A 160 -19.21 5.15 -2.15
CA ASP A 160 -18.86 6.56 -2.28
C ASP A 160 -17.74 6.93 -1.28
N VAL A 161 -16.55 7.14 -1.84
CA VAL A 161 -15.33 7.38 -1.07
C VAL A 161 -15.34 8.78 -0.45
N GLU A 162 -15.93 9.77 -1.13
CA GLU A 162 -15.99 11.14 -0.64
C GLU A 162 -16.88 11.23 0.59
N GLU A 163 -18.05 10.57 0.54
CA GLU A 163 -18.95 10.48 1.68
C GLU A 163 -18.30 9.75 2.86
N PHE A 164 -17.60 8.65 2.57
CA PHE A 164 -16.86 7.90 3.59
C PHE A 164 -15.82 8.78 4.31
N VAL A 165 -15.00 9.51 3.55
CA VAL A 165 -13.96 10.39 4.10
C VAL A 165 -14.59 11.50 4.95
N LYS A 166 -15.64 12.15 4.46
CA LYS A 166 -16.37 13.19 5.20
C LYS A 166 -16.91 12.66 6.53
N ARG A 167 -17.47 11.45 6.53
CA ARG A 167 -17.96 10.79 7.73
C ARG A 167 -16.83 10.50 8.71
N GLU A 168 -15.70 9.98 8.25
CA GLU A 168 -14.58 9.63 9.14
C GLU A 168 -13.91 10.88 9.75
N ILE A 169 -13.73 11.95 8.97
CA ILE A 169 -13.21 13.23 9.47
C ILE A 169 -14.16 13.82 10.54
N SER A 170 -15.47 13.72 10.34
CA SER A 170 -16.46 14.23 11.30
C SER A 170 -16.67 13.32 12.52
N ARG A 171 -16.17 12.08 12.49
CA ARG A 171 -16.39 11.04 13.51
C ARG A 171 -15.92 11.46 14.91
N PRO A 172 -14.69 11.95 15.15
CA PRO A 172 -14.25 12.34 16.50
C PRO A 172 -15.12 13.45 17.09
N ALA A 173 -15.44 14.48 16.31
CA ALA A 173 -16.32 15.57 16.74
C ALA A 173 -17.74 15.08 17.08
N ARG A 174 -18.32 14.22 16.23
CA ARG A 174 -19.62 13.59 16.49
C ARG A 174 -19.62 12.72 17.76
N MET A 175 -18.55 11.96 18.00
CA MET A 175 -18.43 11.13 19.19
C MET A 175 -18.30 11.98 20.46
N ALA A 176 -17.53 13.07 20.41
CA ALA A 176 -17.41 14.00 21.53
C ALA A 176 -18.76 14.63 21.90
N ILE A 177 -19.55 15.07 20.91
CA ILE A 177 -20.90 15.61 21.13
C ILE A 177 -21.81 14.54 21.77
N LYS A 178 -21.76 13.29 21.29
CA LYS A 178 -22.56 12.20 21.83
C LYS A 178 -22.18 11.86 23.28
N MET A 179 -20.89 11.88 23.60
CA MET A 179 -20.40 11.67 24.97
C MET A 179 -20.83 12.80 25.90
N ALA A 180 -20.66 14.06 25.49
CA ALA A 180 -21.11 15.21 26.27
C ALA A 180 -22.61 15.18 26.56
N LYS A 181 -23.43 14.75 25.59
CA LYS A 181 -24.88 14.57 25.78
C LYS A 181 -25.19 13.49 26.81
N ARG A 182 -24.52 12.33 26.74
CA ARG A 182 -24.67 11.24 27.72
C ARG A 182 -24.25 11.67 29.13
N GLU A 183 -23.15 12.40 29.25
CA GLU A 183 -22.69 12.94 30.53
C GLU A 183 -23.70 13.94 31.11
N ALA A 184 -24.29 14.80 30.27
CA ALA A 184 -25.33 15.73 30.71
C ALA A 184 -26.60 15.01 31.17
N GLU A 185 -27.01 13.96 30.45
CA GLU A 185 -28.15 13.10 30.83
C GLU A 185 -27.89 12.38 32.16
N GLN A 186 -26.71 11.78 32.35
CA GLN A 186 -26.31 11.13 33.60
C GLN A 186 -26.26 12.10 34.77
N LYS A 187 -25.70 13.31 34.58
CA LYS A 187 -25.70 14.36 35.61
C LYS A 187 -27.11 14.80 35.96
N ALA A 188 -27.99 14.96 34.97
CA ALA A 188 -29.39 15.33 35.20
C ALA A 188 -30.14 14.23 35.97
N GLU A 189 -29.89 12.96 35.68
CA GLU A 189 -30.48 11.83 36.39
C GLU A 189 -29.96 11.73 37.83
N ALA A 190 -28.65 11.88 38.05
CA ALA A 190 -28.05 11.92 39.39
C ALA A 190 -28.62 13.06 40.25
N VAL A 191 -28.79 14.26 39.67
CA VAL A 191 -29.43 15.39 40.37
C VAL A 191 -30.88 15.09 40.74
N LYS A 192 -31.64 14.44 39.84
CA LYS A 192 -33.03 14.02 40.14
C LYS A 192 -33.07 12.96 41.25
N ALA A 193 -32.14 12.00 41.25
CA ALA A 193 -32.05 10.97 42.28
C ALA A 193 -31.71 11.58 43.66
N ALA A 194 -30.70 12.44 43.74
CA ALA A 194 -30.33 13.14 44.98
C ALA A 194 -31.48 13.98 45.55
N LYS A 195 -32.25 14.67 44.69
CA LYS A 195 -33.46 15.41 45.12
C LYS A 195 -34.55 14.49 45.69
N ARG A 196 -34.74 13.30 45.13
CA ARG A 196 -35.71 12.30 45.63
C ARG A 196 -35.27 11.75 46.99
N GLU A 197 -34.00 11.46 47.14
CA GLU A 197 -33.41 10.96 48.39
C GLU A 197 -33.48 12.00 49.50
N ALA A 198 -33.10 13.25 49.23
CA ALA A 198 -33.24 14.35 50.19
C ALA A 198 -34.69 14.57 50.65
N LYS A 199 -35.65 14.44 49.72
CA LYS A 199 -37.09 14.51 50.05
C LYS A 199 -37.52 13.34 50.95
N ARG A 200 -36.99 12.14 50.74
CA ARG A 200 -37.27 10.96 51.56
C ARG A 200 -36.71 11.12 52.97
N LEU A 201 -35.44 11.50 53.10
CA LEU A 201 -34.79 11.76 54.38
C LEU A 201 -35.52 12.85 55.19
N LYS A 202 -36.00 13.91 54.53
CA LYS A 202 -36.80 14.95 55.18
C LYS A 202 -38.13 14.40 55.74
N ARG A 203 -38.80 13.51 55.00
CA ARG A 203 -40.04 12.84 55.47
C ARG A 203 -39.77 11.90 56.64
N GLU A 204 -38.70 11.10 56.56
CA GLU A 204 -38.29 10.18 57.62
C GLU A 204 -37.93 10.94 58.91
N LYS A 205 -37.17 12.03 58.80
CA LYS A 205 -36.83 12.89 59.94
C LYS A 205 -38.08 13.49 60.60
N SER A 206 -39.02 14.02 59.81
CA SER A 206 -40.28 14.54 60.36
C SER A 206 -41.14 13.48 61.03
N ALA A 207 -41.12 12.23 60.53
CA ALA A 207 -41.86 11.13 61.13
C ALA A 207 -41.24 10.69 62.47
N LEU A 208 -39.90 10.66 62.57
CA LEU A 208 -39.18 10.38 63.82
C LEU A 208 -39.43 11.46 64.87
N GLU A 209 -39.43 12.74 64.48
CA GLU A 209 -39.75 13.85 65.37
C GLU A 209 -41.18 13.73 65.92
N HIS A 210 -42.17 13.41 65.07
CA HIS A 210 -43.55 13.13 65.49
C HIS A 210 -43.67 11.90 66.39
N ALA A 211 -42.91 10.83 66.14
CA ALA A 211 -42.92 9.63 66.97
C ALA A 211 -42.32 9.91 68.37
N LEU A 212 -41.23 10.67 68.44
CA LEU A 212 -40.60 11.10 69.68
C LEU A 212 -41.52 12.03 70.49
N SER A 213 -42.21 12.98 69.84
CA SER A 213 -43.16 13.84 70.54
C SER A 213 -44.34 13.04 71.11
N ALA A 214 -44.90 12.10 70.32
CA ALA A 214 -45.97 11.22 70.78
C ALA A 214 -45.54 10.29 71.92
N ALA A 215 -44.28 9.80 71.91
CA ALA A 215 -43.73 9.01 73.01
C ALA A 215 -43.59 9.82 74.30
N LYS A 216 -43.10 11.07 74.21
CA LYS A 216 -42.99 11.98 75.36
C LYS A 216 -44.37 12.33 75.95
N GLU A 217 -45.39 12.54 75.11
CA GLU A 217 -46.76 12.77 75.57
C GLU A 217 -47.35 11.54 76.29
N LYS A 218 -47.06 10.32 75.81
CA LYS A 218 -47.47 9.08 76.51
C LYS A 218 -46.79 8.93 77.87
N GLU A 219 -45.49 9.25 77.97
CA GLU A 219 -44.75 9.23 79.25
C GLU A 219 -45.26 10.29 80.25
N GLN A 220 -45.65 11.47 79.79
CA GLN A 220 -46.24 12.50 80.66
C GLN A 220 -47.64 12.11 81.16
N LYS A 221 -48.43 11.41 80.34
CA LYS A 221 -49.75 10.89 80.74
C LYS A 221 -49.68 9.71 81.72
N SER A 222 -48.57 8.96 81.78
CA SER A 222 -48.39 7.88 82.74
C SER A 222 -47.81 8.32 84.09
N LYS A 223 -47.32 9.58 84.19
CA LYS A 223 -46.74 10.17 85.41
C LYS A 223 -47.71 11.12 86.14
N LYS A 224 -48.88 11.40 85.57
CA LYS A 224 -50.02 12.06 86.21
C LYS A 224 -51.02 11.01 86.66
#